data_AF-H2Y213-F1
#
_entry.id   AF-H2Y213-F1
#
_cell.length_a   1.000
_cell.length_b   1.000
_cell.length_c   1.000
_cell.angle_alpha   90.00
_cell.angle_beta   90.00
_cell.angle_gamma   90.00
#
_symmetry.space_group_name_H-M   'P 1'
#
loop_
_entity.id
_entity.type
_entity.pdbx_description
1 polymer ?
#
loop_
_entity_poly.entity_id
_entity_poly.type
_entity_poly.pdbx_seq_one_letter_code
_entity_poly.pdbx_strand_id
1 'polypeptide(L)'
;MRKNLNEQDVSTVQEKWTDDSNLLQVLVSIQGLILNSEPYYNEAGYEGHRGTAEGKKNSRCYNEMVLLRLVQHMTMFVTTKHPTFTEFSLDYCRKHLPLLVRRVRSLLDWAKQSYKESDRVTEK
;
A
#
# COMPACT_ATOMS: atom_id res chain seq x y z
N MET A 1 -24.51 -22.99 -43.88
CA MET A 1 -23.09 -22.91 -43.50
C MET A 1 -22.95 -21.93 -42.34
N ARG A 2 -22.91 -22.44 -41.11
CA ARG A 2 -22.65 -21.65 -39.91
C ARG A 2 -21.13 -21.60 -39.73
N LYS A 3 -20.52 -20.42 -39.89
CA LYS A 3 -19.11 -20.22 -39.51
C LYS A 3 -19.10 -20.10 -37.99
N ASN A 4 -18.42 -21.03 -37.33
CA ASN A 4 -18.15 -21.02 -35.89
C ASN A 4 -17.37 -19.74 -35.57
N LEU A 5 -17.96 -18.91 -34.71
CA LEU A 5 -17.23 -17.83 -34.02
C LEU A 5 -16.33 -18.52 -33.00
N ASN A 6 -15.03 -18.59 -33.29
CA ASN A 6 -14.03 -19.07 -32.34
C ASN A 6 -14.05 -18.17 -31.10
N GLU A 7 -14.20 -18.80 -29.94
CA GLU A 7 -13.94 -18.28 -28.60
C GLU A 7 -12.43 -17.94 -28.41
N GLN A 8 -11.88 -17.03 -29.23
CA GLN A 8 -10.48 -16.61 -29.13
C GLN A 8 -10.27 -15.10 -28.92
N ASP A 9 -11.32 -14.32 -28.71
CA ASP A 9 -11.20 -12.92 -28.25
C ASP A 9 -11.28 -12.80 -26.71
N VAL A 10 -10.67 -13.74 -25.99
CA VAL A 10 -10.16 -13.39 -24.65
C VAL A 10 -8.86 -12.67 -24.92
N SER A 11 -8.89 -11.33 -24.90
CA SER A 11 -7.69 -10.51 -24.90
C SER A 11 -6.76 -11.02 -23.80
N THR A 12 -5.74 -11.81 -24.18
CA THR A 12 -4.75 -12.30 -23.24
C THR A 12 -4.08 -11.07 -22.64
N VAL A 13 -4.29 -10.85 -21.35
CA VAL A 13 -3.62 -9.78 -20.62
C VAL A 13 -2.13 -10.09 -20.70
N GLN A 14 -1.42 -9.33 -21.55
CA GLN A 14 0.01 -9.49 -21.78
C GLN A 14 0.75 -8.78 -20.65
N GLU A 15 1.33 -9.53 -19.71
CA GLU A 15 2.01 -8.96 -18.54
C GLU A 15 3.45 -8.49 -18.84
N LYS A 16 4.06 -9.01 -19.91
CA LYS A 16 5.43 -8.69 -20.30
C LYS A 16 5.48 -7.38 -21.08
N TRP A 17 6.58 -6.66 -20.93
CA TRP A 17 6.87 -5.46 -21.73
C TRP A 17 6.85 -5.77 -23.23
N THR A 18 6.25 -4.88 -24.01
CA THR A 18 6.15 -4.94 -25.48
C THR A 18 6.39 -3.55 -26.09
N ASP A 19 6.48 -3.46 -27.41
CA ASP A 19 6.66 -2.16 -28.08
C ASP A 19 5.44 -1.22 -27.94
N ASP A 20 4.26 -1.78 -27.66
CA ASP A 20 3.03 -1.03 -27.37
C ASP A 20 2.95 -0.55 -25.90
N SER A 21 3.90 -0.97 -25.07
CA SER A 21 3.91 -0.62 -23.66
C SER A 21 4.28 0.85 -23.44
N ASN A 22 3.62 1.52 -22.50
CA ASN A 22 3.81 2.95 -22.27
C ASN A 22 3.89 3.33 -20.78
N LEU A 23 4.36 4.56 -20.52
CA LEU A 23 4.55 5.07 -19.16
C LEU A 23 3.25 5.11 -18.35
N LEU A 24 2.10 5.40 -18.98
CA LEU A 24 0.82 5.42 -18.27
C LEU A 24 0.46 4.03 -17.76
N GLN A 25 0.65 2.98 -18.56
CA GLN A 25 0.44 1.60 -18.12
C GLN A 25 1.34 1.24 -16.93
N VAL A 26 2.60 1.68 -16.93
CA VAL A 26 3.51 1.48 -15.80
C VAL A 26 3.01 2.21 -14.54
N LEU A 27 2.56 3.45 -14.67
CA LEU A 27 2.06 4.21 -13.51
C LEU A 27 0.77 3.59 -12.94
N VAL A 28 -0.13 3.13 -13.81
CA VAL A 28 -1.37 2.46 -13.41
C VAL A 28 -1.07 1.09 -12.78
N SER A 29 -0.09 0.34 -13.29
CA SER A 29 0.29 -0.95 -12.70
C SER A 29 0.92 -0.77 -11.31
N ILE A 30 1.75 0.26 -11.11
CA ILE A 30 2.28 0.59 -9.78
C ILE A 30 1.13 0.92 -8.81
N GLN A 31 0.13 1.69 -9.24
CA GLN A 31 -1.01 2.04 -8.38
C GLN A 31 -1.88 0.83 -8.02
N GLY A 32 -2.12 -0.08 -8.97
CA GLY A 32 -2.98 -1.24 -8.76
C GLY A 32 -2.29 -2.40 -8.03
N LEU A 33 -1.03 -2.66 -8.37
CA LEU A 33 -0.33 -3.87 -7.93
C LEU A 33 0.54 -3.61 -6.70
N ILE A 34 1.18 -2.44 -6.59
CA ILE A 34 2.14 -2.15 -5.52
C ILE A 34 1.48 -1.32 -4.40
N LEU A 35 0.84 -0.20 -4.76
CA LEU A 35 0.32 0.77 -3.79
C LEU A 35 -1.12 0.45 -3.32
N ASN A 36 -1.40 -0.83 -3.07
CA ASN A 36 -2.71 -1.29 -2.64
C ASN A 36 -2.87 -1.27 -1.09
N SER A 37 -4.07 -1.61 -0.60
CA SER A 37 -4.40 -1.54 0.83
C SER A 37 -3.81 -2.66 1.69
N GLU A 38 -3.39 -3.76 1.08
CA GLU A 38 -2.88 -4.95 1.79
C GLU A 38 -1.63 -5.51 1.08
N PRO A 39 -0.53 -4.73 1.01
CA PRO A 39 0.69 -5.09 0.28
C PRO A 39 1.36 -6.36 0.81
N TYR A 40 1.05 -6.79 2.03
CA TYR A 40 1.47 -8.08 2.58
C TYR A 40 1.13 -9.26 1.65
N TYR A 41 0.00 -9.22 0.96
CA TYR A 41 -0.43 -10.31 0.07
C TYR A 41 0.19 -10.23 -1.33
N ASN A 42 0.96 -9.19 -1.62
CA ASN A 42 1.73 -9.12 -2.88
C ASN A 42 2.93 -10.08 -2.87
N GLU A 43 3.28 -10.62 -1.70
CA GLU A 43 4.36 -11.58 -1.57
C GLU A 43 3.93 -12.97 -2.07
N ALA A 44 4.83 -13.63 -2.80
CA ALA A 44 4.56 -14.95 -3.35
C ALA A 44 4.23 -15.96 -2.24
N GLY A 45 3.11 -16.67 -2.40
CA GLY A 45 2.66 -17.69 -1.46
C GLY A 45 1.85 -17.17 -0.27
N TYR A 46 1.64 -15.85 -0.13
CA TYR A 46 0.88 -15.29 1.00
C TYR A 46 -0.62 -15.16 0.71
N GLU A 47 -1.04 -15.34 -0.55
CA GLU A 47 -2.45 -15.33 -0.97
C GLU A 47 -3.31 -16.33 -0.18
N GLY A 48 -2.78 -17.52 0.11
CA GLY A 48 -3.48 -18.55 0.90
C GLY A 48 -3.73 -18.15 2.35
N HIS A 49 -3.03 -17.13 2.86
CA HIS A 49 -3.29 -16.58 4.20
C HIS A 49 -4.46 -15.59 4.20
N ARG A 50 -4.94 -15.14 3.03
CA ARG A 50 -6.02 -14.18 2.93
C ARG A 50 -7.31 -14.78 3.53
N GLY A 51 -7.96 -14.01 4.39
CA GLY A 51 -9.17 -14.45 5.11
C GLY A 51 -8.91 -15.13 6.45
N THR A 52 -7.70 -15.69 6.67
CA THR A 52 -7.32 -16.27 7.98
C THR A 52 -7.14 -15.19 9.05
N ALA A 53 -7.34 -15.54 10.33
CA ALA A 53 -7.12 -14.62 11.44
C ALA A 53 -5.64 -14.17 11.52
N GLU A 54 -4.72 -15.11 11.29
CA GLU A 54 -3.28 -14.88 11.30
C GLU A 54 -2.84 -14.01 10.12
N GLY A 55 -3.29 -14.30 8.90
CA GLY A 55 -3.01 -13.46 7.73
C GLY A 55 -3.50 -12.03 7.90
N LYS A 56 -4.70 -11.84 8.47
CA LYS A 56 -5.21 -10.50 8.79
C LYS A 56 -4.35 -9.78 9.82
N LYS A 57 -3.83 -10.49 10.83
CA LYS A 57 -2.93 -9.91 11.83
C LYS A 57 -1.60 -9.49 11.19
N ASN A 58 -1.00 -10.36 10.39
CA ASN A 58 0.27 -10.10 9.72
C ASN A 58 0.16 -8.96 8.70
N SER A 59 -0.93 -8.91 7.93
CA SER A 59 -1.18 -7.78 7.02
C SER A 59 -1.32 -6.44 7.76
N ARG A 60 -1.93 -6.43 8.95
CA ARG A 60 -2.00 -5.20 9.78
C ARG A 60 -0.63 -4.74 10.26
N CYS A 61 0.15 -5.65 10.85
CA CYS A 61 1.52 -5.33 11.30
C CYS A 61 2.41 -4.87 10.14
N TYR A 62 2.26 -5.48 8.96
CA TYR A 62 2.98 -5.04 7.76
C TYR A 62 2.61 -3.61 7.36
N ASN A 63 1.33 -3.27 7.34
CA ASN A 63 0.87 -1.90 7.04
C ASN A 63 1.39 -0.87 8.04
N GLU A 64 1.44 -1.22 9.33
CA GLU A 64 2.03 -0.36 10.36
C GLU A 64 3.51 -0.10 10.09
N MET A 65 4.26 -1.13 9.71
CA MET A 65 5.68 -1.00 9.35
C MET A 65 5.87 -0.13 8.10
N VAL A 66 5.06 -0.34 7.06
CA VAL A 66 5.08 0.48 5.83
C VAL A 66 4.83 1.96 6.16
N LEU A 67 3.88 2.25 7.04
CA LEU A 67 3.58 3.61 7.47
C LEU A 67 4.76 4.26 8.20
N LEU A 68 5.43 3.52 9.10
CA LEU A 68 6.62 4.02 9.80
C LEU A 68 7.76 4.33 8.82
N ARG A 69 8.02 3.42 7.88
CA ARG A 69 9.03 3.61 6.82
C ARG A 69 8.68 4.81 5.95
N LEU A 70 7.41 4.99 5.58
CA LEU A 70 6.96 6.12 4.77
C LEU A 70 7.27 7.45 5.46
N VAL A 71 6.95 7.58 6.74
CA VAL A 71 7.23 8.81 7.52
C VAL A 71 8.74 9.07 7.61
N GLN A 72 9.54 8.02 7.82
CA GLN A 72 11.00 8.12 7.83
C GLN A 72 11.53 8.65 6.48
N HIS A 73 11.09 8.06 5.37
CA HIS A 73 11.53 8.47 4.04
C HIS A 73 11.05 9.88 3.66
N MET A 74 9.82 10.27 3.98
CA MET A 74 9.33 11.64 3.78
C MET A 74 10.16 12.66 4.55
N THR A 75 10.55 12.32 5.79
CA THR A 75 11.43 13.18 6.60
C THR A 75 12.80 13.34 5.95
N MET A 76 13.40 12.24 5.50
CA MET A 76 14.68 12.28 4.77
C MET A 76 14.60 13.12 3.49
N PHE A 77 13.51 13.02 2.73
CA PHE A 77 13.36 13.74 1.47
C PHE A 77 13.32 15.27 1.68
N VAL A 78 12.65 15.71 2.74
CA VAL A 78 12.57 17.13 3.13
C VAL A 78 13.89 17.65 3.71
N THR A 79 14.66 16.82 4.41
CA THR A 79 15.94 17.23 5.02
C THR A 79 17.10 17.23 4.03
N THR A 80 17.20 16.22 3.17
CA THR A 80 18.30 16.10 2.19
C THR A 80 18.19 17.10 1.04
N LYS A 81 16.98 17.58 0.70
CA LYS A 81 16.71 18.61 -0.32
C LYS A 81 17.35 18.33 -1.69
N HIS A 82 16.72 17.46 -2.47
CA HIS A 82 17.16 17.18 -3.84
C HIS A 82 16.94 18.40 -4.76
N PRO A 83 17.94 18.87 -5.55
CA PRO A 83 17.85 20.12 -6.30
C PRO A 83 16.65 20.20 -7.25
N THR A 84 16.27 19.09 -7.88
CA THR A 84 15.13 19.03 -8.81
C THR A 84 13.76 18.98 -8.13
N PHE A 85 13.66 18.41 -6.93
CA PHE A 85 12.37 18.06 -6.32
C PHE A 85 12.10 18.80 -5.01
N THR A 86 12.99 19.70 -4.58
CA THR A 86 12.90 20.34 -3.26
C THR A 86 11.59 21.10 -3.08
N GLU A 87 11.21 21.96 -4.04
CA GLU A 87 9.98 22.74 -3.92
C GLU A 87 8.73 21.85 -3.89
N PHE A 88 8.65 20.89 -4.81
CA PHE A 88 7.55 19.93 -4.87
C PHE A 88 7.41 19.13 -3.58
N SER A 89 8.53 18.64 -3.04
CA SER A 89 8.55 17.85 -1.79
C SER A 89 8.08 18.67 -0.60
N LEU A 90 8.55 19.91 -0.51
CA LEU A 90 8.17 20.82 0.57
C LEU A 90 6.68 21.18 0.50
N ASP A 91 6.17 21.50 -0.69
CA ASP A 91 4.75 21.79 -0.89
C ASP A 91 3.87 20.58 -0.55
N TYR A 92 4.22 19.40 -1.07
CA TYR A 92 3.51 18.16 -0.78
C TYR A 92 3.47 17.86 0.72
N CYS A 93 4.61 17.95 1.41
CA CYS A 93 4.66 17.73 2.85
C CYS A 93 3.85 18.78 3.62
N ARG A 94 3.92 20.07 3.27
CA ARG A 94 3.11 21.11 3.92
C ARG A 94 1.61 20.84 3.78
N LYS A 95 1.17 20.41 2.60
CA LYS A 95 -0.23 20.16 2.30
C LYS A 95 -0.77 18.88 2.95
N HIS A 96 0.01 17.79 2.93
CA HIS A 96 -0.50 16.46 3.27
C HIS A 96 -0.04 15.91 4.63
N LEU A 97 1.12 16.34 5.14
CA LEU A 97 1.66 15.84 6.41
C LEU A 97 0.74 16.11 7.62
N PRO A 98 0.04 17.26 7.74
CA PRO A 98 -0.88 17.49 8.86
C PRO A 98 -2.00 16.44 8.95
N LEU A 99 -2.57 16.05 7.81
CA LEU A 99 -3.60 15.02 7.73
C LEU A 99 -3.03 13.65 8.10
N LEU A 100 -1.82 13.34 7.64
CA LEU A 100 -1.13 12.09 7.97
C LEU A 100 -0.85 12.00 9.48
N VAL A 101 -0.31 13.06 10.09
CA VAL A 101 -0.05 13.13 11.53
C VAL A 101 -1.33 12.95 12.32
N ARG A 102 -2.43 13.60 11.91
CA ARG A 102 -3.74 13.41 12.57
C ARG A 102 -4.17 11.94 12.51
N ARG A 103 -4.07 11.30 11.35
CA ARG A 103 -4.45 9.89 11.16
C ARG A 103 -3.58 8.95 12.01
N VAL A 104 -2.26 9.16 12.02
CA VAL A 104 -1.32 8.37 12.83
C VAL A 104 -1.62 8.51 14.32
N ARG A 105 -1.90 9.75 14.80
CA ARG A 105 -2.28 9.99 16.20
C ARG A 105 -3.57 9.25 16.56
N SER A 106 -4.61 9.34 15.73
CA SER A 106 -5.85 8.60 15.95
C SER A 106 -5.66 7.09 16.00
N LEU A 107 -4.79 6.54 15.13
CA LEU A 107 -4.43 5.12 15.16
C LEU A 107 -3.71 4.74 16.46
N LEU A 108 -2.77 5.58 16.92
CA LEU A 108 -2.05 5.35 18.17
C LEU A 108 -2.98 5.39 19.39
N ASP A 109 -3.91 6.35 19.41
CA ASP A 109 -4.87 6.48 20.50
C ASP A 109 -5.84 5.29 20.55
N TRP A 110 -6.30 4.82 19.37
CA TRP A 110 -7.08 3.60 19.24
C TRP A 110 -6.28 2.38 19.74
N ALA A 111 -5.03 2.21 19.30
CA ALA A 111 -4.19 1.08 19.70
C ALA A 111 -3.99 1.04 21.22
N LYS A 112 -3.69 2.19 21.84
CA LYS A 112 -3.55 2.31 23.31
C LYS A 112 -4.81 1.89 24.06
N GLN A 113 -6.00 2.18 23.52
CA GLN A 113 -7.26 1.75 24.13
C GLN A 113 -7.45 0.23 24.01
N SER A 114 -7.12 -0.35 22.85
CA SER A 114 -7.19 -1.80 22.64
C SER A 114 -6.27 -2.58 23.58
N TYR A 115 -5.04 -2.09 23.84
CA TYR A 115 -4.13 -2.73 24.81
C TYR A 115 -4.62 -2.60 26.25
N LYS A 116 -5.18 -1.45 26.66
CA LYS A 116 -5.74 -1.28 28.01
C LYS A 116 -6.93 -2.21 28.29
N GLU A 117 -7.72 -2.53 27.27
CA GLU A 117 -8.86 -3.44 27.41
C GLU A 117 -8.40 -4.89 27.51
N SER A 118 -7.36 -5.31 26.77
CA SER A 118 -6.82 -6.67 26.89
C SER A 118 -6.21 -6.95 28.25
N ASP A 119 -5.50 -5.98 28.83
CA ASP A 119 -4.84 -6.14 30.14
C ASP A 119 -5.86 -6.29 31.29
N ARG A 120 -7.03 -5.65 31.18
CA ARG A 120 -8.13 -5.77 32.14
C ARG A 120 -8.87 -7.12 32.08
N VAL A 121 -8.84 -7.79 30.94
CA VAL A 121 -9.47 -9.11 30.76
C VAL A 121 -8.60 -10.22 31.33
N THR A 122 -7.27 -10.03 31.38
CA THR A 122 -6.33 -11.01 31.95
C THR A 122 -6.21 -10.96 33.48
N GLU A 123 -6.77 -9.96 34.15
CA GLU A 123 -6.79 -9.81 35.62
C GLU A 123 -8.09 -10.32 36.29
N LYS A 124 -8.98 -10.99 35.54
CA LYS A 124 -10.18 -11.67 36.06
C LYS A 124 -10.08 -13.18 35.87
#